data_AF-A0A3B4AVK9-F1
#
_entry.id   AF-A0A3B4AVK9-F1
#
_cell.length_a   1.000
_cell.length_b   1.000
_cell.length_c   1.000
_cell.angle_alpha   90.00
_cell.angle_beta   90.00
_cell.angle_gamma   90.00
#
_symmetry.space_group_name_H-M   'P 1'
#
loop_
_entity.id
_entity.type
_entity.pdbx_description
1 polymer ?
#
loop_
_entity_poly.entity_id
_entity_poly.type
_entity_poly.pdbx_seq_one_letter_code
_entity_poly.pdbx_strand_id
1 'polypeptide(L)'
;MASEVKQELSQLMNSSGSHKDLAAKYRQILEKAIQLTGADQLESLKAFVEAMVNENVSLVISRQLLTDFCTHLPNLPDATAKAVYHFTLERIQPRVISFEEQVASIRQHLATIYEKEGDWRNAAQVLVGIPLETGQKQYNVDYKLDTYLKIARLYLEDDDPVQAEAYINRASLLQNESSNEQLQIHYKVCYARVLDFRRKFIEAAQRYNELSYKSIVHESERLEALKHALNCTILASAGSSILDRAVIEHNLLSASKLYNNITFEELGALLEIPPAKAEKIASQMITEGRMNGFIDQIDGIVHFETREPLPTWDKQIQSLCFQVNNLLEKIRQAAPEWATQAMETQMTQ
;
A
#
# COMPACT_ATOMS: atom_id res chain seq x y z
N MET A 1 25.32 -23.25 -35.83
CA MET A 1 25.95 -22.97 -34.51
C MET A 1 25.21 -23.69 -33.38
N ALA A 2 23.88 -23.55 -33.25
CA ALA A 2 23.13 -24.26 -32.19
C ALA A 2 23.23 -25.80 -32.25
N SER A 3 23.30 -26.39 -33.45
CA SER A 3 23.51 -27.84 -33.63
C SER A 3 24.88 -28.32 -33.13
N GLU A 4 25.91 -27.48 -33.20
CA GLU A 4 27.25 -27.83 -32.69
C GLU A 4 27.26 -27.84 -31.16
N VAL A 5 26.63 -26.83 -30.53
CA VAL A 5 26.45 -26.77 -29.08
C VAL A 5 25.71 -28.02 -28.57
N LYS A 6 24.64 -28.44 -29.25
CA LYS A 6 23.93 -29.69 -28.92
C LYS A 6 24.83 -30.93 -29.02
N GLN A 7 25.65 -31.03 -30.06
CA GLN A 7 26.60 -32.14 -30.20
C GLN A 7 27.66 -32.14 -29.10
N GLU A 8 28.28 -30.99 -28.82
CA GLU A 8 29.29 -30.84 -27.76
C GLU A 8 28.71 -31.24 -26.38
N LEU A 9 27.49 -30.81 -26.06
CA LEU A 9 26.79 -31.18 -24.82
C LEU A 9 26.51 -32.69 -24.73
N SER A 10 26.06 -33.31 -25.84
CA SER A 10 25.79 -34.75 -25.88
C SER A 10 27.05 -35.61 -25.68
N GLN A 11 28.21 -35.15 -26.17
CA GLN A 11 29.49 -35.85 -26.00
C GLN A 11 29.96 -35.82 -24.55
N LEU A 12 29.73 -34.72 -23.83
CA LEU A 12 30.12 -34.59 -22.43
C LEU A 12 29.21 -35.36 -21.47
N MET A 13 27.99 -35.71 -21.89
CA MET A 13 27.00 -36.37 -21.05
C MET A 13 27.44 -37.77 -20.57
N ASN A 14 28.25 -38.47 -21.36
CA ASN A 14 28.79 -39.81 -21.02
C ASN A 14 30.29 -39.79 -20.69
N SER A 15 30.87 -38.60 -20.45
CA SER A 15 32.31 -38.44 -20.26
C SER A 15 32.74 -38.75 -18.82
N SER A 16 33.69 -39.67 -18.66
CA SER A 16 34.24 -40.11 -17.36
C SER A 16 35.41 -39.24 -16.88
N GLY A 17 35.22 -37.93 -16.83
CA GLY A 17 36.22 -36.96 -16.34
C GLY A 17 36.05 -36.57 -14.87
N SER A 18 37.05 -35.90 -14.30
CA SER A 18 36.93 -35.22 -13.00
C SER A 18 35.79 -34.20 -13.03
N HIS A 19 35.04 -34.07 -11.92
CA HIS A 19 33.94 -33.10 -11.82
C HIS A 19 34.39 -31.67 -12.13
N LYS A 20 35.62 -31.30 -11.75
CA LYS A 20 36.19 -29.96 -11.98
C LYS A 20 36.40 -29.70 -13.48
N ASP A 21 36.97 -30.68 -14.19
CA ASP A 21 37.27 -30.55 -15.61
C ASP A 21 35.98 -30.59 -16.45
N LEU A 22 35.02 -31.44 -16.06
CA LEU A 22 33.74 -31.54 -16.73
C LEU A 22 32.93 -30.25 -16.57
N ALA A 23 32.87 -29.69 -15.36
CA ALA A 23 32.22 -28.40 -15.12
C ALA A 23 32.89 -27.25 -15.92
N ALA A 24 34.21 -27.23 -16.02
CA ALA A 24 34.93 -26.23 -16.83
C ALA A 24 34.58 -26.32 -18.32
N LYS A 25 34.50 -27.54 -18.88
CA LYS A 25 34.09 -27.75 -20.27
C LYS A 25 32.65 -27.30 -20.53
N TYR A 26 31.73 -27.63 -19.64
CA TYR A 26 30.35 -27.12 -19.74
C TYR A 26 30.29 -25.59 -19.66
N ARG A 27 31.11 -24.95 -18.80
CA ARG A 27 31.15 -23.48 -18.70
C ARG A 27 31.64 -22.84 -19.99
N GLN A 28 32.65 -23.41 -20.66
CA GLN A 28 33.08 -22.94 -21.98
C GLN A 28 31.98 -23.04 -23.04
N ILE A 29 31.20 -24.12 -23.02
CA ILE A 29 30.06 -24.28 -23.94
C ILE A 29 28.96 -23.24 -23.62
N LEU A 30 28.70 -22.98 -22.33
CA LEU A 30 27.76 -21.95 -21.91
C LEU A 30 28.21 -20.56 -22.39
N GLU A 31 29.48 -20.20 -22.21
CA GLU A 31 30.04 -18.94 -22.70
C GLU A 31 29.90 -18.83 -24.23
N LYS A 32 30.21 -19.90 -24.97
CA LYS A 32 30.00 -19.96 -26.42
C LYS A 32 28.54 -19.74 -26.80
N ALA A 33 27.60 -20.36 -26.07
CA ALA A 33 26.16 -20.20 -26.30
C ALA A 33 25.67 -18.76 -26.01
N ILE A 34 26.22 -18.10 -24.98
CA ILE A 34 25.87 -16.72 -24.62
C ILE A 34 26.34 -15.72 -25.69
N GLN A 35 27.49 -15.96 -26.33
CA GLN A 35 28.05 -15.09 -27.38
C GLN A 35 27.30 -15.17 -28.72
N LEU A 36 26.44 -16.17 -28.91
CA LEU A 36 25.58 -16.26 -30.10
C LEU A 36 24.50 -15.17 -30.05
N THR A 37 23.92 -14.84 -31.21
CA THR A 37 22.86 -13.84 -31.33
C THR A 37 21.61 -14.40 -32.02
N GLY A 38 20.45 -13.82 -31.72
CA GLY A 38 19.18 -14.18 -32.36
C GLY A 38 18.67 -15.58 -31.99
N ALA A 39 18.11 -16.29 -32.98
CA ALA A 39 17.48 -17.60 -32.78
C ALA A 39 18.47 -18.69 -32.35
N ASP A 40 19.70 -18.65 -32.87
CA ASP A 40 20.77 -19.58 -32.50
C ASP A 40 21.13 -19.48 -31.00
N GLN A 41 21.07 -18.27 -30.42
CA GLN A 41 21.30 -18.07 -28.99
C GLN A 41 20.20 -18.74 -28.17
N LEU A 42 18.93 -18.48 -28.51
CA LEU A 42 17.78 -19.05 -27.80
C LEU A 42 17.78 -20.59 -27.86
N GLU A 43 18.04 -21.17 -29.03
CA GLU A 43 18.12 -22.63 -29.16
C GLU A 43 19.29 -23.25 -28.40
N SER A 44 20.44 -22.58 -28.37
CA SER A 44 21.63 -23.04 -27.65
C SER A 44 21.42 -23.00 -26.12
N LEU A 45 20.78 -21.95 -25.62
CA LEU A 45 20.43 -21.84 -24.20
C LEU A 45 19.39 -22.90 -23.79
N LYS A 46 18.39 -23.18 -24.64
CA LYS A 46 17.44 -24.28 -24.42
C LYS A 46 18.13 -25.64 -24.40
N ALA A 47 19.04 -25.90 -25.34
CA ALA A 47 19.84 -27.12 -25.37
C ALA A 47 20.70 -27.30 -24.10
N PHE A 48 21.27 -26.20 -23.60
CA PHE A 48 22.04 -26.22 -22.36
C PHE A 48 21.18 -26.65 -21.17
N VAL A 49 19.96 -26.10 -21.05
CA VAL A 49 19.00 -26.49 -20.00
C VAL A 49 18.66 -27.98 -20.10
N GLU A 50 18.33 -28.48 -21.30
CA GLU A 50 18.01 -29.90 -21.52
C GLU A 50 19.16 -30.83 -21.11
N ALA A 51 20.41 -30.43 -21.39
CA ALA A 51 21.58 -31.18 -20.95
C ALA A 51 21.73 -31.17 -19.42
N MET A 52 21.49 -30.03 -18.76
CA MET A 52 21.65 -29.90 -17.30
C MET A 52 20.57 -30.63 -16.50
N VAL A 53 19.34 -30.75 -17.03
CA VAL A 53 18.26 -31.51 -16.36
C VAL A 53 18.34 -33.02 -16.60
N ASN A 54 19.21 -33.47 -17.50
CA ASN A 54 19.40 -34.88 -17.81
C ASN A 54 19.87 -35.68 -16.58
N GLU A 55 19.38 -36.90 -16.43
CA GLU A 55 19.72 -37.77 -15.29
C GLU A 55 21.16 -38.28 -15.32
N ASN A 56 21.78 -38.33 -16.51
CA ASN A 56 23.17 -38.76 -16.68
C ASN A 56 24.18 -37.72 -16.16
N VAL A 57 23.76 -36.46 -15.99
CA VAL A 57 24.62 -35.39 -15.47
C VAL A 57 24.48 -35.30 -13.95
N SER A 58 25.62 -35.31 -13.26
CA SER A 58 25.68 -35.20 -11.80
C SER A 58 25.03 -33.91 -11.30
N LEU A 59 24.18 -34.01 -10.28
CA LEU A 59 23.49 -32.88 -9.66
C LEU A 59 24.43 -31.76 -9.19
N VAL A 60 25.65 -32.10 -8.76
CA VAL A 60 26.65 -31.10 -8.33
C VAL A 60 27.03 -30.19 -9.49
N ILE A 61 27.24 -30.78 -10.67
CA ILE A 61 27.61 -30.07 -11.89
C ILE A 61 26.40 -29.28 -12.41
N SER A 62 25.23 -29.92 -12.50
CA SER A 62 24.00 -29.27 -12.96
C SER A 62 23.62 -28.07 -12.09
N ARG A 63 23.68 -28.19 -10.76
CA ARG A 63 23.37 -27.07 -9.85
C ARG A 63 24.32 -25.90 -10.02
N GLN A 64 25.63 -26.15 -10.05
CA GLN A 64 26.63 -25.10 -10.24
C GLN A 64 26.42 -24.38 -11.57
N LEU A 65 26.26 -25.12 -12.66
CA LEU A 65 26.12 -24.54 -13.99
C LEU A 65 24.78 -23.84 -14.20
N LEU A 66 23.69 -24.35 -13.62
CA LEU A 66 22.40 -23.65 -13.65
C LEU A 66 22.43 -22.38 -12.81
N THR A 67 23.18 -22.35 -11.70
CA THR A 67 23.42 -21.10 -10.95
C THR A 67 24.20 -20.10 -11.81
N ASP A 68 25.31 -20.52 -12.43
CA ASP A 68 26.10 -19.67 -13.33
C ASP A 68 25.21 -19.15 -14.49
N PHE A 69 24.44 -20.04 -15.13
CA PHE A 69 23.48 -19.71 -16.17
C PHE A 69 22.48 -18.64 -15.74
N CYS A 70 21.89 -18.76 -14.54
CA CYS A 70 20.93 -17.79 -14.02
C CYS A 70 21.52 -16.39 -13.84
N THR A 71 22.83 -16.26 -13.60
CA THR A 71 23.49 -14.94 -13.50
C THR A 71 23.69 -14.23 -14.84
N HIS A 72 23.70 -14.99 -15.95
CA HIS A 72 23.85 -14.43 -17.29
C HIS A 72 22.52 -14.02 -17.93
N LEU A 73 21.41 -14.68 -17.57
CA LEU A 73 20.09 -14.41 -18.16
C LEU A 73 19.59 -12.97 -18.00
N PRO A 74 19.83 -12.24 -16.88
CA PRO A 74 19.42 -10.85 -16.74
C PRO A 74 20.09 -9.88 -17.73
N ASN A 75 21.20 -10.29 -18.36
CA ASN A 75 21.89 -9.47 -19.36
C ASN A 75 21.30 -9.62 -20.77
N LEU A 76 20.39 -10.58 -20.98
CA LEU A 76 19.71 -10.81 -22.25
C LEU A 76 18.49 -9.88 -22.38
N PRO A 77 18.00 -9.63 -23.60
CA PRO A 77 16.74 -8.92 -23.79
C PRO A 77 15.58 -9.60 -23.04
N ASP A 78 14.70 -8.81 -22.42
CA ASP A 78 13.63 -9.31 -21.56
C ASP A 78 12.76 -10.38 -22.24
N ALA A 79 12.43 -10.20 -23.54
CA ALA A 79 11.67 -11.20 -24.31
C ALA A 79 12.38 -12.56 -24.42
N THR A 80 13.70 -12.55 -24.67
CA THR A 80 14.52 -13.78 -24.77
C THR A 80 14.68 -14.41 -23.39
N ALA A 81 15.02 -13.62 -22.38
CA ALA A 81 15.18 -14.09 -21.00
C ALA A 81 13.88 -14.74 -20.49
N LYS A 82 12.74 -14.09 -20.70
CA LYS A 82 11.41 -14.60 -20.34
C LYS A 82 11.10 -15.95 -20.98
N ALA A 83 11.36 -16.09 -22.29
CA ALA A 83 11.17 -17.35 -23.00
C ALA A 83 12.08 -18.48 -22.44
N VAL A 84 13.33 -18.14 -22.09
CA VAL A 84 14.28 -19.09 -21.50
C VAL A 84 13.85 -19.48 -20.08
N TYR A 85 13.40 -18.54 -19.24
CA TYR A 85 12.93 -18.82 -17.89
C TYR A 85 11.74 -19.77 -17.87
N HIS A 86 10.72 -19.52 -18.70
CA HIS A 86 9.56 -20.42 -18.83
C HIS A 86 9.98 -21.83 -19.27
N PHE A 87 10.79 -21.92 -20.32
CA PHE A 87 11.32 -23.19 -20.78
C PHE A 87 12.13 -23.93 -19.69
N THR A 88 12.92 -23.19 -18.92
CA THR A 88 13.73 -23.75 -17.84
C THR A 88 12.86 -24.31 -16.72
N LEU A 89 11.83 -23.58 -16.29
CA LEU A 89 10.88 -24.06 -15.28
C LEU A 89 10.14 -25.31 -15.76
N GLU A 90 9.68 -25.36 -17.01
CA GLU A 90 9.02 -26.53 -17.58
C GLU A 90 9.93 -27.76 -17.61
N ARG A 91 11.20 -27.61 -18.00
CA ARG A 91 12.17 -28.71 -18.06
C ARG A 91 12.63 -29.16 -16.68
N ILE A 92 12.72 -28.25 -15.70
CA ILE A 92 13.11 -28.59 -14.33
C ILE A 92 11.96 -29.22 -13.54
N GLN A 93 10.69 -28.97 -13.92
CA GLN A 93 9.50 -29.40 -13.16
C GLN A 93 9.51 -30.87 -12.70
N PRO A 94 9.90 -31.88 -13.52
CA PRO A 94 9.95 -33.28 -13.07
C PRO A 94 10.95 -33.54 -11.94
N ARG A 95 11.98 -32.70 -11.82
CA ARG A 95 13.06 -32.78 -10.83
C ARG A 95 13.11 -31.55 -9.93
N VAL A 96 11.98 -30.85 -9.76
CA VAL A 96 11.90 -29.54 -9.08
C VAL A 96 12.52 -29.55 -7.67
N ILE A 97 12.34 -30.64 -6.91
CA ILE A 97 12.88 -30.82 -5.56
C ILE A 97 14.43 -30.78 -5.57
N SER A 98 15.06 -31.28 -6.64
CA SER A 98 16.53 -31.30 -6.75
C SER A 98 17.13 -29.93 -7.07
N PHE A 99 16.35 -29.01 -7.62
CA PHE A 99 16.81 -27.71 -8.14
C PHE A 99 16.09 -26.52 -7.49
N GLU A 100 15.64 -26.69 -6.25
CA GLU A 100 14.82 -25.71 -5.53
C GLU A 100 15.45 -24.30 -5.48
N GLU A 101 16.77 -24.22 -5.26
CA GLU A 101 17.52 -22.95 -5.23
C GLU A 101 17.52 -22.25 -6.60
N GLN A 102 17.76 -23.00 -7.66
CA GLN A 102 17.73 -22.48 -9.04
C GLN A 102 16.31 -22.06 -9.43
N VAL A 103 15.29 -22.84 -9.05
CA VAL A 103 13.88 -22.52 -9.31
C VAL A 103 13.48 -21.21 -8.63
N ALA A 104 13.89 -21.00 -7.38
CA ALA A 104 13.64 -19.74 -6.68
C ALA A 104 14.32 -18.55 -7.38
N SER A 105 15.59 -18.68 -7.78
CA SER A 105 16.31 -17.63 -8.52
C SER A 105 15.65 -17.29 -9.86
N ILE A 106 15.26 -18.31 -10.63
CA ILE A 106 14.56 -18.14 -11.91
C ILE A 106 13.23 -17.41 -11.71
N ARG A 107 12.43 -17.82 -10.72
CA ARG A 107 11.14 -17.19 -10.42
C ARG A 107 11.28 -15.72 -10.00
N GLN A 108 12.29 -15.38 -9.21
CA GLN A 108 12.56 -13.99 -8.81
C GLN A 108 12.85 -13.08 -10.01
N HIS A 109 13.72 -13.53 -10.92
CA HIS A 109 14.04 -12.76 -12.13
C HIS A 109 12.86 -12.70 -13.11
N LEU A 110 12.17 -13.81 -13.32
CA LEU A 110 10.99 -13.86 -14.18
C LEU A 110 9.88 -12.93 -13.67
N ALA A 111 9.61 -12.91 -12.35
CA ALA A 111 8.65 -11.99 -11.77
C ALA A 111 9.03 -10.52 -11.96
N THR A 112 10.33 -10.20 -11.91
CA THR A 112 10.85 -8.85 -12.16
C THR A 112 10.63 -8.42 -13.62
N ILE A 113 10.71 -9.34 -14.59
CA ILE A 113 10.37 -9.04 -15.99
C ILE A 113 8.87 -8.74 -16.12
N TYR A 114 8.01 -9.57 -15.54
CA TYR A 114 6.56 -9.33 -15.54
C TYR A 114 6.18 -8.01 -14.86
N GLU A 115 6.84 -7.66 -13.76
CA GLU A 115 6.66 -6.39 -13.05
C GLU A 115 7.01 -5.19 -13.95
N LYS A 116 8.11 -5.25 -14.72
CA LYS A 116 8.47 -4.19 -15.69
C LYS A 116 7.47 -4.04 -16.82
N GLU A 117 6.86 -5.13 -17.26
CA GLU A 117 5.84 -5.14 -18.30
C GLU A 117 4.45 -4.68 -17.81
N GLY A 118 4.28 -4.48 -16.49
CA GLY A 118 3.00 -4.12 -15.88
C GLY A 118 2.01 -5.28 -15.74
N ASP A 119 2.49 -6.52 -15.89
CA ASP A 119 1.68 -7.74 -15.75
C ASP A 119 1.78 -8.26 -14.31
N TRP A 120 1.05 -7.56 -13.42
CA TRP A 120 1.12 -7.75 -11.97
C TRP A 120 0.68 -9.15 -11.54
N ARG A 121 -0.39 -9.66 -12.16
CA ARG A 121 -0.95 -10.97 -11.83
C ARG A 121 0.03 -12.11 -12.10
N ASN A 122 0.66 -12.11 -13.27
CA ASN A 122 1.64 -13.15 -13.61
C ASN A 122 2.91 -13.01 -12.75
N ALA A 123 3.36 -11.78 -12.47
CA ALA A 123 4.48 -11.56 -11.55
C ALA A 123 4.20 -12.17 -10.16
N ALA A 124 3.00 -11.94 -9.61
CA ALA A 124 2.60 -12.49 -8.31
C ALA A 124 2.54 -14.02 -8.35
N GLN A 125 1.91 -14.62 -9.35
CA GLN A 125 1.80 -16.07 -9.49
C GLN A 125 3.15 -16.78 -9.61
N VAL A 126 4.10 -16.16 -10.32
CA VAL A 126 5.46 -16.69 -10.44
C VAL A 126 6.14 -16.79 -9.08
N LEU A 127 6.03 -15.75 -8.25
CA LEU A 127 6.60 -15.71 -6.89
C LEU A 127 5.87 -16.65 -5.92
N VAL A 128 4.54 -16.77 -6.02
CA VAL A 128 3.73 -17.72 -5.23
C VAL A 128 4.18 -19.16 -5.47
N GLY A 129 4.70 -19.48 -6.65
CA GLY A 129 5.25 -20.78 -6.97
C GLY A 129 6.59 -21.12 -6.30
N ILE A 130 7.19 -20.21 -5.52
CA ILE A 130 8.39 -20.49 -4.73
C ILE A 130 7.98 -21.20 -3.43
N PRO A 131 8.50 -22.42 -3.13
CA PRO A 131 8.12 -23.18 -1.95
C PRO A 131 8.80 -22.66 -0.67
N LEU A 132 8.39 -21.47 -0.20
CA LEU A 132 9.03 -20.78 0.95
C LEU A 132 8.92 -21.54 2.30
N GLU A 133 7.89 -22.37 2.48
CA GLU A 133 7.65 -23.12 3.73
C GLU A 133 7.60 -24.64 3.53
N THR A 134 7.29 -25.12 2.31
CA THR A 134 7.10 -26.54 2.01
C THR A 134 8.32 -27.20 1.36
N GLY A 135 9.36 -26.40 1.06
CA GLY A 135 10.59 -26.84 0.43
C GLY A 135 11.58 -27.52 1.37
N GLN A 136 12.62 -28.13 0.81
CA GLN A 136 13.73 -28.68 1.59
C GLN A 136 14.74 -27.59 1.97
N LYS A 137 14.77 -26.47 1.25
CA LYS A 137 15.69 -25.38 1.52
C LYS A 137 15.14 -24.48 2.62
N GLN A 138 15.92 -24.29 3.67
CA GLN A 138 15.63 -23.26 4.65
C GLN A 138 16.05 -21.88 4.11
N TYR A 139 15.07 -21.04 3.77
CA TYR A 139 15.31 -19.64 3.41
C TYR A 139 15.49 -18.79 4.67
N ASN A 140 16.28 -17.71 4.56
CA ASN A 140 16.41 -16.75 5.65
C ASN A 140 15.09 -15.97 5.84
N VAL A 141 14.87 -15.44 7.04
CA VAL A 141 13.63 -14.72 7.40
C VAL A 141 13.42 -13.52 6.47
N ASP A 142 14.47 -12.75 6.19
CA ASP A 142 14.41 -11.54 5.37
C ASP A 142 13.99 -11.84 3.92
N TYR A 143 14.48 -12.91 3.30
CA TYR A 143 14.10 -13.32 1.94
C TYR A 143 12.64 -13.75 1.88
N LYS A 144 12.17 -14.51 2.89
CA LYS A 144 10.75 -14.89 2.98
C LYS A 144 9.88 -13.66 3.14
N LEU A 145 10.26 -12.75 4.04
CA LEU A 145 9.54 -11.50 4.29
C LEU A 145 9.50 -10.63 3.02
N ASP A 146 10.63 -10.37 2.39
CA ASP A 146 10.72 -9.59 1.14
C ASP A 146 9.85 -10.19 0.02
N THR A 147 9.91 -11.52 -0.16
CA THR A 147 9.09 -12.21 -1.17
C THR A 147 7.59 -12.07 -0.88
N TYR A 148 7.15 -12.23 0.38
CA TYR A 148 5.76 -12.03 0.75
C TYR A 148 5.29 -10.58 0.57
N LEU A 149 6.14 -9.60 0.93
CA LEU A 149 5.84 -8.18 0.72
C LEU A 149 5.70 -7.86 -0.77
N LYS A 150 6.58 -8.41 -1.61
CA LYS A 150 6.53 -8.26 -3.05
C LYS A 150 5.24 -8.87 -3.63
N ILE A 151 4.86 -10.07 -3.21
CA ILE A 151 3.60 -10.70 -3.62
C ILE A 151 2.39 -9.84 -3.22
N ALA A 152 2.35 -9.36 -1.98
CA ALA A 152 1.25 -8.51 -1.50
C ALA A 152 1.15 -7.21 -2.30
N ARG A 153 2.29 -6.57 -2.59
CA ARG A 153 2.33 -5.36 -3.43
C ARG A 153 1.81 -5.62 -4.83
N LEU A 154 2.25 -6.71 -5.48
CA LEU A 154 1.81 -7.05 -6.84
C LEU A 154 0.29 -7.31 -6.90
N TYR A 155 -0.29 -8.00 -5.91
CA TYR A 155 -1.74 -8.18 -5.86
C TYR A 155 -2.51 -6.88 -5.59
N LEU A 156 -1.92 -5.91 -4.87
CA LEU A 156 -2.53 -4.59 -4.74
C LEU A 156 -2.54 -3.81 -6.05
N GLU A 157 -1.49 -3.90 -6.86
CA GLU A 157 -1.47 -3.27 -8.20
C GLU A 157 -2.41 -3.98 -9.20
N ASP A 158 -2.78 -5.24 -8.94
CA ASP A 158 -3.79 -6.02 -9.69
C ASP A 158 -5.23 -5.83 -9.16
N ASP A 159 -5.46 -4.87 -8.25
CA ASP A 159 -6.75 -4.62 -7.58
C ASP A 159 -7.35 -5.86 -6.85
N ASP A 160 -6.52 -6.82 -6.41
CA ASP A 160 -6.92 -7.98 -5.61
C ASP A 160 -6.45 -7.86 -4.15
N PRO A 161 -7.16 -7.07 -3.32
CA PRO A 161 -6.77 -6.90 -1.93
C PRO A 161 -7.00 -8.14 -1.07
N VAL A 162 -7.79 -9.11 -1.53
CA VAL A 162 -8.04 -10.37 -0.80
C VAL A 162 -6.78 -11.23 -0.82
N GLN A 163 -6.18 -11.40 -1.99
CA GLN A 163 -4.90 -12.11 -2.10
C GLN A 163 -3.79 -11.33 -1.39
N ALA A 164 -3.74 -10.00 -1.54
CA ALA A 164 -2.76 -9.19 -0.83
C ALA A 164 -2.87 -9.37 0.71
N GLU A 165 -4.09 -9.40 1.26
CA GLU A 165 -4.35 -9.66 2.69
C GLU A 165 -3.86 -11.04 3.12
N ALA A 166 -4.02 -12.07 2.28
CA ALA A 166 -3.54 -13.41 2.60
C ALA A 166 -2.01 -13.48 2.76
N TYR A 167 -1.26 -12.83 1.86
CA TYR A 167 0.21 -12.86 1.89
C TYR A 167 0.80 -11.90 2.93
N ILE A 168 0.18 -10.74 3.16
CA ILE A 168 0.66 -9.84 4.22
C ILE A 168 0.46 -10.44 5.62
N ASN A 169 -0.59 -11.26 5.83
CA ASN A 169 -0.78 -12.00 7.08
C ASN A 169 0.25 -13.13 7.27
N ARG A 170 0.86 -13.64 6.20
CA ARG A 170 2.03 -14.54 6.33
C ARG A 170 3.28 -13.75 6.72
N ALA A 171 3.49 -12.59 6.11
CA ALA A 171 4.57 -11.67 6.45
C ALA A 171 4.50 -11.18 7.92
N SER A 172 3.29 -11.02 8.49
CA SER A 172 3.12 -10.56 9.87
C SER A 172 3.72 -11.51 10.90
N LEU A 173 3.81 -12.81 10.58
CA LEU A 173 4.42 -13.82 11.44
C LEU A 173 5.95 -13.67 11.51
N LEU A 174 6.57 -13.12 10.46
CA LEU A 174 8.02 -13.05 10.29
C LEU A 174 8.63 -11.68 10.63
N GLN A 175 7.82 -10.61 10.62
CA GLN A 175 8.36 -9.24 10.73
C GLN A 175 9.10 -8.94 12.05
N ASN A 176 8.69 -9.57 13.16
CA ASN A 176 9.38 -9.41 14.46
C ASN A 176 10.71 -10.19 14.53
N GLU A 177 10.89 -11.20 13.68
CA GLU A 177 12.09 -12.04 13.65
C GLU A 177 13.18 -11.45 12.75
N SER A 178 12.81 -10.57 11.81
CA SER A 178 13.74 -9.85 10.97
C SER A 178 14.51 -8.79 11.78
N SER A 179 15.84 -8.73 11.59
CA SER A 179 16.68 -7.67 12.14
C SER A 179 16.73 -6.42 11.25
N ASN A 180 16.13 -6.47 10.06
CA ASN A 180 16.16 -5.39 9.10
C ASN A 180 15.01 -4.39 9.34
N GLU A 181 15.32 -3.28 10.02
CA GLU A 181 14.35 -2.23 10.35
C GLU A 181 13.67 -1.63 9.10
N GLN A 182 14.40 -1.50 7.99
CA GLN A 182 13.83 -0.97 6.74
C GLN A 182 12.78 -1.91 6.17
N LEU A 183 13.03 -3.23 6.20
CA LEU A 183 12.07 -4.24 5.74
C LEU A 183 10.83 -4.28 6.64
N GLN A 184 10.99 -4.11 7.95
CA GLN A 184 9.86 -3.96 8.88
C GLN A 184 9.01 -2.72 8.58
N ILE A 185 9.63 -1.60 8.17
CA ILE A 185 8.90 -0.39 7.75
C ILE A 185 8.13 -0.67 6.47
N HIS A 186 8.76 -1.28 5.46
CA HIS A 186 8.09 -1.66 4.21
C HIS A 186 6.90 -2.58 4.47
N TYR A 187 7.02 -3.52 5.42
CA TYR A 187 5.89 -4.32 5.89
C TYR A 187 4.77 -3.46 6.45
N LYS A 188 5.06 -2.52 7.35
CA LYS A 188 4.03 -1.66 7.96
C LYS A 188 3.31 -0.79 6.92
N VAL A 189 4.04 -0.25 5.94
CA VAL A 189 3.46 0.52 4.82
C VAL A 189 2.57 -0.38 3.96
N CYS A 190 3.05 -1.57 3.58
CA CYS A 190 2.28 -2.51 2.78
C CYS A 190 1.01 -2.97 3.51
N TYR A 191 1.11 -3.25 4.81
CA TYR A 191 -0.04 -3.62 5.63
C TYR A 191 -1.10 -2.50 5.73
N ALA A 192 -0.67 -1.24 5.91
CA ALA A 192 -1.57 -0.10 5.89
C ALA A 192 -2.28 0.05 4.52
N ARG A 193 -1.56 -0.13 3.41
CA ARG A 193 -2.14 -0.15 2.05
C ARG A 193 -3.16 -1.26 1.88
N VAL A 194 -2.87 -2.48 2.35
CA VAL A 194 -3.83 -3.59 2.28
C VAL A 194 -5.12 -3.25 3.03
N LEU A 195 -5.02 -2.69 4.25
CA LEU A 195 -6.20 -2.29 5.02
C LEU A 195 -7.03 -1.21 4.31
N ASP A 196 -6.36 -0.24 3.70
CA ASP A 196 -6.99 0.83 2.90
C ASP A 196 -7.81 0.24 1.73
N PHE A 197 -7.19 -0.63 0.92
CA PHE A 197 -7.89 -1.30 -0.19
C PHE A 197 -9.01 -2.25 0.27
N ARG A 198 -8.89 -2.82 1.48
CA ARG A 198 -9.95 -3.63 2.11
C ARG A 198 -11.07 -2.77 2.71
N ARG A 199 -10.99 -1.44 2.61
CA ARG A 199 -11.92 -0.46 3.19
C ARG A 199 -11.98 -0.50 4.72
N LYS A 200 -10.93 -1.04 5.35
CA LYS A 200 -10.71 -1.02 6.81
C LYS A 200 -10.04 0.31 7.18
N PHE A 201 -10.74 1.40 6.88
CA PHE A 201 -10.15 2.74 6.86
C PHE A 201 -9.74 3.24 8.26
N ILE A 202 -10.45 2.85 9.33
CA ILE A 202 -10.05 3.22 10.70
C ILE A 202 -8.71 2.56 11.03
N GLU A 203 -8.58 1.25 10.78
CA GLU A 203 -7.34 0.53 11.05
C GLU A 203 -6.21 1.05 10.14
N ALA A 204 -6.48 1.31 8.86
CA ALA A 204 -5.51 1.91 7.94
C ALA A 204 -5.04 3.29 8.43
N ALA A 205 -5.97 4.16 8.83
CA ALA A 205 -5.67 5.50 9.34
C ALA A 205 -4.76 5.45 10.57
N GLN A 206 -5.05 4.57 11.52
CA GLN A 206 -4.20 4.36 12.70
C GLN A 206 -2.78 3.94 12.30
N ARG A 207 -2.63 2.98 11.38
CA ARG A 207 -1.31 2.51 10.92
C ARG A 207 -0.52 3.58 10.17
N TYR A 208 -1.18 4.32 9.28
CA TYR A 208 -0.56 5.44 8.56
C TYR A 208 -0.15 6.57 9.51
N ASN A 209 -0.96 6.86 10.53
CA ASN A 209 -0.64 7.85 11.55
C ASN A 209 0.57 7.41 12.40
N GLU A 210 0.62 6.15 12.86
CA GLU A 210 1.78 5.57 13.56
C GLU A 210 3.08 5.67 12.71
N LEU A 211 2.98 5.42 11.40
CA LEU A 211 4.10 5.54 10.46
C LEU A 211 4.64 6.98 10.35
N SER A 212 3.77 7.99 10.41
CA SER A 212 4.15 9.41 10.30
C SER A 212 5.05 9.89 11.45
N TYR A 213 5.02 9.22 12.60
CA TYR A 213 5.85 9.55 13.76
C TYR A 213 7.23 8.86 13.77
N LYS A 214 7.50 7.94 12.85
CA LYS A 214 8.78 7.22 12.80
C LYS A 214 9.88 8.08 12.19
N SER A 215 10.86 8.49 12.99
CA SER A 215 12.01 9.32 12.55
C SER A 215 12.95 8.65 11.55
N ILE A 216 12.97 7.31 11.51
CA ILE A 216 13.73 6.51 10.54
C ILE A 216 13.18 6.65 9.10
N VAL A 217 11.91 7.05 8.96
CA VAL A 217 11.27 7.28 7.67
C VAL A 217 11.58 8.71 7.21
N HIS A 218 11.87 8.89 5.92
CA HIS A 218 12.18 10.20 5.36
C HIS A 218 10.98 11.17 5.53
N GLU A 219 11.24 12.46 5.72
CA GLU A 219 10.21 13.47 6.00
C GLU A 219 9.10 13.50 4.94
N SER A 220 9.45 13.39 3.66
CA SER A 220 8.47 13.34 2.56
C SER A 220 7.54 12.13 2.66
N GLU A 221 8.07 10.97 3.03
CA GLU A 221 7.29 9.73 3.18
C GLU A 221 6.42 9.77 4.43
N ARG A 222 6.89 10.43 5.51
CA ARG A 222 6.08 10.68 6.71
C ARG A 222 4.89 11.59 6.40
N LEU A 223 5.09 12.62 5.58
CA LEU A 223 4.01 13.51 5.14
C LEU A 223 3.00 12.78 4.25
N GLU A 224 3.48 11.93 3.32
CA GLU A 224 2.59 11.11 2.48
C GLU A 224 1.80 10.11 3.34
N ALA A 225 2.43 9.46 4.32
CA ALA A 225 1.73 8.61 5.29
C ALA A 225 0.67 9.40 6.07
N LEU A 226 0.97 10.62 6.53
CA LEU A 226 0.00 11.47 7.23
C LEU A 226 -1.18 11.85 6.34
N LYS A 227 -0.92 12.14 5.06
CA LYS A 227 -1.97 12.40 4.05
C LYS A 227 -2.85 11.17 3.84
N HIS A 228 -2.28 9.97 3.73
CA HIS A 228 -3.05 8.73 3.68
C HIS A 228 -3.87 8.52 4.96
N ALA A 229 -3.32 8.81 6.14
CA ALA A 229 -4.04 8.72 7.41
C ALA A 229 -5.25 9.65 7.46
N LEU A 230 -5.08 10.91 7.01
CA LEU A 230 -6.16 11.89 6.92
C LEU A 230 -7.25 11.43 5.95
N ASN A 231 -6.87 11.00 4.74
CA ASN A 231 -7.80 10.50 3.74
C ASN A 231 -8.57 9.28 4.26
N CYS A 232 -7.85 8.30 4.84
CA CYS A 232 -8.47 7.15 5.48
C CYS A 232 -9.39 7.58 6.63
N THR A 233 -9.05 8.57 7.45
CA THR A 233 -9.92 9.04 8.55
C THR A 233 -11.21 9.66 8.03
N ILE A 234 -11.12 10.46 6.96
CA ILE A 234 -12.28 11.05 6.29
C ILE A 234 -13.17 9.96 5.69
N LEU A 235 -12.57 8.97 5.01
CA LEU A 235 -13.28 7.81 4.44
C LEU A 235 -13.78 6.82 5.50
N ALA A 236 -13.11 6.72 6.64
CA ALA A 236 -13.43 5.84 7.76
C ALA A 236 -14.66 6.28 8.52
N SER A 237 -14.86 7.59 8.58
CA SER A 237 -16.06 8.19 9.16
C SER A 237 -17.33 7.70 8.47
N ALA A 238 -17.19 7.03 7.31
CA ALA A 238 -18.31 6.68 6.49
C ALA A 238 -17.98 5.89 5.20
N GLY A 239 -18.49 4.66 5.03
CA GLY A 239 -18.66 4.10 3.67
C GLY A 239 -19.41 5.12 2.80
N SER A 240 -19.08 5.28 1.52
CA SER A 240 -19.47 6.42 0.66
C SER A 240 -20.87 7.05 0.90
N SER A 241 -21.91 6.26 1.19
CA SER A 241 -23.25 6.74 1.56
C SER A 241 -23.36 7.47 2.91
N ILE A 242 -22.52 7.12 3.88
CA ILE A 242 -22.45 7.71 5.21
C ILE A 242 -21.67 9.04 5.14
N LEU A 243 -20.79 9.29 4.15
CA LEU A 243 -19.96 10.51 4.13
C LEU A 243 -20.84 11.61 3.58
N ASP A 244 -21.52 11.31 2.47
CA ASP A 244 -22.64 12.11 1.98
C ASP A 244 -23.63 12.38 3.11
N ARG A 245 -24.02 11.35 3.88
CA ARG A 245 -24.95 11.52 5.01
C ARG A 245 -24.36 12.36 6.14
N ALA A 246 -23.11 12.18 6.52
CA ALA A 246 -22.45 12.90 7.62
C ALA A 246 -22.19 14.35 7.24
N VAL A 247 -21.83 14.62 5.99
CA VAL A 247 -21.73 15.97 5.43
C VAL A 247 -23.12 16.63 5.42
N ILE A 248 -24.17 15.93 4.98
CA ILE A 248 -25.53 16.45 5.05
C ILE A 248 -25.95 16.74 6.50
N GLU A 249 -25.71 15.82 7.43
CA GLU A 249 -26.06 15.98 8.84
C GLU A 249 -25.25 17.13 9.49
N HIS A 250 -23.95 17.25 9.17
CA HIS A 250 -23.09 18.35 9.63
C HIS A 250 -23.53 19.70 9.07
N ASN A 251 -23.82 19.76 7.76
CA ASN A 251 -24.28 20.96 7.09
C ASN A 251 -25.66 21.37 7.61
N LEU A 252 -26.54 20.41 7.90
CA LEU A 252 -27.85 20.67 8.50
C LEU A 252 -27.72 21.21 9.93
N LEU A 253 -26.82 20.68 10.75
CA LEU A 253 -26.49 21.22 12.07
C LEU A 253 -25.81 22.60 11.98
N SER A 254 -25.12 22.89 10.88
CA SER A 254 -24.54 24.22 10.64
C SER A 254 -25.62 25.21 10.21
N ALA A 255 -26.56 24.80 9.36
CA ALA A 255 -27.73 25.58 8.99
C ALA A 255 -28.59 25.92 10.22
N SER A 256 -28.75 24.99 11.18
CA SER A 256 -29.51 25.26 12.42
C SER A 256 -28.89 26.32 13.34
N LYS A 257 -27.60 26.64 13.15
CA LYS A 257 -26.91 27.70 13.87
C LYS A 257 -26.95 29.05 13.15
N LEU A 258 -27.28 29.04 11.85
CA LEU A 258 -27.28 30.23 10.99
C LEU A 258 -28.68 30.77 10.74
N TYR A 259 -29.67 29.88 10.66
CA TYR A 259 -31.06 30.23 10.36
C TYR A 259 -31.95 30.00 11.59
N ASN A 260 -32.97 30.85 11.75
CA ASN A 260 -34.03 30.60 12.74
C ASN A 260 -35.03 29.57 12.19
N ASN A 261 -35.35 29.66 10.90
CA ASN A 261 -36.19 28.73 10.16
C ASN A 261 -35.81 28.77 8.68
N ILE A 262 -36.14 27.71 7.94
CA ILE A 262 -35.88 27.57 6.50
C ILE A 262 -36.88 26.58 5.88
N THR A 263 -37.30 26.81 4.63
CA THR A 263 -38.15 25.88 3.88
C THR A 263 -37.35 24.64 3.45
N PHE A 264 -38.00 23.47 3.30
CA PHE A 264 -37.30 22.28 2.81
C PHE A 264 -36.80 22.38 1.36
N GLU A 265 -37.42 23.25 0.56
CA GLU A 265 -36.98 23.54 -0.81
C GLU A 265 -35.62 24.25 -0.81
N GLU A 266 -35.49 25.34 -0.03
CA GLU A 266 -34.24 26.09 0.10
C GLU A 266 -33.18 25.30 0.86
N LEU A 267 -33.57 24.55 1.89
CA LEU A 267 -32.67 23.68 2.64
C LEU A 267 -32.12 22.56 1.75
N GLY A 268 -32.97 21.96 0.92
CA GLY A 268 -32.54 20.97 -0.07
C GLY A 268 -31.56 21.55 -1.08
N ALA A 269 -31.85 22.75 -1.60
CA ALA A 269 -30.94 23.46 -2.51
C ALA A 269 -29.59 23.79 -1.87
N LEU A 270 -29.58 24.26 -0.61
CA LEU A 270 -28.37 24.58 0.14
C LEU A 270 -27.49 23.34 0.41
N LEU A 271 -28.13 22.20 0.65
CA LEU A 271 -27.48 20.93 0.96
C LEU A 271 -27.21 20.06 -0.28
N GLU A 272 -27.58 20.55 -1.48
CA GLU A 272 -27.52 19.83 -2.76
C GLU A 272 -28.22 18.46 -2.72
N ILE A 273 -29.37 18.38 -2.05
CA ILE A 273 -30.19 17.16 -1.94
C ILE A 273 -31.67 17.41 -2.19
N PRO A 274 -32.45 16.37 -2.57
CA PRO A 274 -33.89 16.51 -2.71
C PRO A 274 -34.57 16.98 -1.42
N PRO A 275 -35.57 17.87 -1.48
CA PRO A 275 -36.28 18.39 -0.30
C PRO A 275 -36.82 17.29 0.63
N ALA A 276 -37.42 16.24 0.07
CA ALA A 276 -37.92 15.08 0.82
C ALA A 276 -36.81 14.33 1.59
N LYS A 277 -35.57 14.32 1.06
CA LYS A 277 -34.42 13.73 1.74
C LYS A 277 -33.95 14.63 2.88
N ALA A 278 -33.97 15.95 2.70
CA ALA A 278 -33.62 16.93 3.73
C ALA A 278 -34.59 16.85 4.92
N GLU A 279 -35.90 16.79 4.66
CA GLU A 279 -36.94 16.62 5.70
C GLU A 279 -36.74 15.34 6.51
N LYS A 280 -36.52 14.21 5.83
CA LYS A 280 -36.29 12.92 6.49
C LYS A 280 -35.06 12.94 7.41
N ILE A 281 -33.96 13.56 6.96
CA ILE A 281 -32.73 13.65 7.76
C ILE A 281 -32.91 14.62 8.94
N ALA A 282 -33.57 15.77 8.72
CA ALA A 282 -33.90 16.71 9.79
C ALA A 282 -34.76 16.08 10.88
N SER A 283 -35.81 15.37 10.49
CA SER A 283 -36.69 14.64 11.40
C SER A 283 -35.91 13.63 12.25
N GLN A 284 -35.00 12.88 11.62
CA GLN A 284 -34.16 11.91 12.31
C GLN A 284 -33.19 12.56 13.30
N MET A 285 -32.52 13.66 12.91
CA MET A 285 -31.58 14.37 13.79
C MET A 285 -32.28 15.01 15.00
N ILE A 286 -33.51 15.50 14.83
CA ILE A 286 -34.34 16.02 15.94
C ILE A 286 -34.73 14.87 16.88
N THR A 287 -35.21 13.75 16.32
CA THR A 287 -35.63 12.58 17.10
C THR A 287 -34.49 11.97 17.91
N GLU A 288 -33.27 11.95 17.35
CA GLU A 288 -32.06 11.45 18.01
C GLU A 288 -31.45 12.45 19.01
N GLY A 289 -32.02 13.65 19.16
CA GLY A 289 -31.51 14.68 20.07
C GLY A 289 -30.18 15.31 19.64
N ARG A 290 -29.79 15.13 18.37
CA ARG A 290 -28.55 15.69 17.81
C ARG A 290 -28.72 17.09 17.24
N MET A 291 -29.96 17.53 17.02
CA MET A 291 -30.33 18.85 16.54
C MET A 291 -31.61 19.31 17.22
N ASN A 292 -31.63 20.53 17.74
CA ASN A 292 -32.83 21.09 18.39
C ASN A 292 -33.69 21.85 17.38
N GLY A 293 -35.00 21.61 17.43
CA GLY A 293 -35.97 22.25 16.55
C GLY A 293 -37.23 21.40 16.40
N PHE A 294 -38.17 21.89 15.60
CA PHE A 294 -39.38 21.17 15.22
C PHE A 294 -39.71 21.41 13.75
N ILE A 295 -40.51 20.52 13.17
CA ILE A 295 -40.89 20.56 11.75
C ILE A 295 -42.37 20.92 11.65
N ASP A 296 -42.69 21.94 10.85
CA ASP A 296 -44.03 22.22 10.37
C ASP A 296 -44.22 21.55 9.01
N GLN A 297 -45.00 20.46 9.00
CA GLN A 297 -45.22 19.68 7.80
C GLN A 297 -46.27 20.31 6.86
N ILE A 298 -47.13 21.21 7.35
CA ILE A 298 -48.17 21.86 6.53
C ILE A 298 -47.52 22.92 5.65
N ASP A 299 -46.67 23.75 6.25
CA ASP A 299 -45.98 24.84 5.57
C ASP A 299 -44.63 24.39 4.97
N GLY A 300 -44.15 23.19 5.31
CA GLY A 300 -42.90 22.63 4.78
C GLY A 300 -41.64 23.34 5.29
N ILE A 301 -41.67 23.77 6.55
CA ILE A 301 -40.63 24.58 7.19
C ILE A 301 -40.04 23.84 8.40
N VAL A 302 -38.71 23.86 8.53
CA VAL A 302 -38.05 23.47 9.77
C VAL A 302 -37.75 24.72 10.61
N HIS A 303 -38.21 24.70 11.86
CA HIS A 303 -37.91 25.73 12.85
C HIS A 303 -36.78 25.22 13.74
N PHE A 304 -35.64 25.89 13.69
CA PHE A 304 -34.53 25.59 14.59
C PHE A 304 -34.80 26.25 15.93
N GLU A 305 -34.38 25.61 17.02
CA GLU A 305 -34.60 26.15 18.35
C GLU A 305 -33.87 27.48 18.49
N THR A 306 -34.63 28.58 18.45
CA THR A 306 -34.13 29.90 18.79
C THR A 306 -33.78 29.89 20.26
N ARG A 307 -32.50 30.18 20.57
CA ARG A 307 -32.02 30.34 21.93
C ARG A 307 -32.99 31.24 22.70
N GLU A 308 -33.45 30.78 23.85
CA GLU A 308 -34.38 31.53 24.69
C GLU A 308 -33.91 32.99 24.86
N PRO A 309 -34.81 33.98 24.75
CA PRO A 309 -34.42 35.39 24.69
C PRO A 309 -33.65 35.85 25.93
N LEU A 310 -34.01 35.34 27.11
CA LEU A 310 -33.37 35.69 28.39
C LEU A 310 -31.95 35.11 28.53
N PRO A 311 -31.71 33.79 28.39
CA PRO A 311 -30.35 33.23 28.35
C PRO A 311 -29.47 33.80 27.23
N THR A 312 -30.06 34.15 26.08
CA THR A 312 -29.32 34.79 25.00
C THR A 312 -28.86 36.19 25.37
N TRP A 313 -29.73 36.96 26.02
CA TRP A 313 -29.38 38.29 26.54
C TRP A 313 -28.26 38.21 27.57
N ASP A 314 -28.32 37.26 28.51
CA ASP A 314 -27.24 37.02 29.47
C ASP A 314 -25.91 36.67 28.78
N LYS A 315 -25.95 35.80 27.76
CA LYS A 315 -24.75 35.47 26.96
C LYS A 315 -24.20 36.67 26.19
N GLN A 316 -25.05 37.58 25.71
CA GLN A 316 -24.61 38.80 25.03
C GLN A 316 -23.94 39.76 26.01
N ILE A 317 -24.50 39.94 27.21
CA ILE A 317 -23.85 40.73 28.28
C ILE A 317 -22.49 40.12 28.62
N GLN A 318 -22.43 38.81 28.81
CA GLN A 318 -21.18 38.11 29.10
C GLN A 318 -20.14 38.30 27.98
N SER A 319 -20.56 38.16 26.72
CA SER A 319 -19.68 38.37 25.56
C SER A 319 -19.18 39.81 25.48
N LEU A 320 -20.03 40.80 25.78
CA LEU A 320 -19.64 42.21 25.81
C LEU A 320 -18.58 42.45 26.89
N CYS A 321 -18.82 41.98 28.12
CA CYS A 321 -17.85 42.10 29.21
C CYS A 321 -16.52 41.39 28.86
N PHE A 322 -16.57 40.22 28.22
CA PHE A 322 -15.38 39.51 27.78
C PHE A 322 -14.59 40.30 26.72
N GLN A 323 -15.27 40.92 25.76
CA GLN A 323 -14.63 41.78 24.76
C GLN A 323 -14.00 43.03 25.40
N VAL A 324 -14.67 43.66 26.37
CA VAL A 324 -14.12 44.81 27.12
C VAL A 324 -12.85 44.40 27.88
N ASN A 325 -12.87 43.27 28.57
CA ASN A 325 -11.70 42.76 29.28
C ASN A 325 -10.53 42.48 28.33
N ASN A 326 -10.78 41.81 27.20
CA ASN A 326 -9.76 41.53 26.18
C ASN A 326 -9.19 42.82 25.58
N LEU A 327 -10.02 43.83 25.35
CA LEU A 327 -9.58 45.12 24.84
C LEU A 327 -8.69 45.83 25.86
N LEU A 328 -9.09 45.82 27.13
CA LEU A 328 -8.33 46.45 28.22
C LEU A 328 -6.98 45.78 28.44
N GLU A 329 -6.92 44.44 28.31
CA GLU A 329 -5.67 43.69 28.35
C GLU A 329 -4.76 44.04 27.16
N LYS A 330 -5.31 44.10 25.94
CA LYS A 330 -4.55 44.52 24.74
C LYS A 330 -4.01 45.95 24.86
N ILE A 331 -4.79 46.88 25.41
CA ILE A 331 -4.36 48.27 25.65
C ILE A 331 -3.22 48.31 26.68
N ARG A 332 -3.34 47.56 27.78
CA ARG A 332 -2.28 47.46 28.80
C ARG A 332 -0.98 46.87 28.24
N GLN A 333 -1.07 45.88 27.35
CA GLN A 333 0.10 45.30 26.69
C GLN A 333 0.75 46.25 25.68
N ALA A 334 -0.05 46.97 24.88
CA ALA A 334 0.45 47.83 23.82
C ALA A 334 0.93 49.21 24.31
N ALA A 335 0.30 49.76 25.35
CA ALA A 335 0.61 51.09 25.89
C ALA A 335 0.50 51.10 27.44
N PRO A 336 1.44 50.45 28.14
CA PRO A 336 1.37 50.29 29.60
C PRO A 336 1.49 51.62 30.36
N GLU A 337 2.30 52.56 29.86
CA GLU A 337 2.46 53.89 30.47
C GLU A 337 1.17 54.69 30.41
N TRP A 338 0.48 54.69 29.25
CA TRP A 338 -0.83 55.32 29.08
C TRP A 338 -1.89 54.67 29.97
N ALA A 339 -1.91 53.34 30.04
CA ALA A 339 -2.86 52.61 30.89
C ALA A 339 -2.65 52.91 32.39
N THR A 340 -1.40 53.08 32.82
CA THR A 340 -1.06 53.43 34.21
C THR A 340 -1.50 54.87 34.53
N GLN A 341 -1.18 55.82 33.65
CA GLN A 341 -1.63 57.22 33.80
C GLN A 341 -3.16 57.35 33.80
N ALA A 342 -3.86 56.60 32.93
CA ALA A 342 -5.32 56.58 32.90
C ALA A 342 -5.92 55.98 34.18
N MET A 343 -5.31 54.92 34.75
CA MET A 343 -5.73 54.36 36.04
C MET A 343 -5.50 55.33 37.20
N GLU A 344 -4.38 56.04 37.24
CA GLU A 344 -4.09 57.07 38.26
C GLU A 344 -5.08 58.25 38.18
N THR A 345 -5.47 58.65 36.97
CA THR A 345 -6.50 59.68 36.73
C THR A 345 -7.88 59.23 37.24
N GLN A 346 -8.21 57.95 37.11
CA GLN A 346 -9.45 57.39 37.64
C GLN A 346 -9.46 57.33 39.19
N MET A 347 -8.31 57.18 39.85
CA MET A 347 -8.21 57.15 41.32
C MET A 347 -8.26 58.54 41.97
N THR A 348 -8.09 59.61 41.20
CA THR A 348 -8.08 61.01 41.67
C THR A 348 -9.40 61.74 41.47
N GLN A 349 -10.36 61.12 40.76
CA GLN A 349 -11.77 61.51 40.70
C GLN A 349 -12.57 60.78 41.79
#